data_AF-A0A1B8ZYS7-F1
#
_entry.id   AF-A0A1B8ZYS7-F1
#
_cell.length_a   1.000
_cell.length_b   1.000
_cell.length_c   1.000
_cell.angle_alpha   90.00
_cell.angle_beta   90.00
_cell.angle_gamma   90.00
#
_symmetry.space_group_name_H-M   'P 1'
#
loop_
_entity.id
_entity.type
_entity.pdbx_description
1 polymer ?
#
loop_
_entity_poly.entity_id
_entity_poly.type
_entity_poly.pdbx_seq_one_letter_code
_entity_poly.pdbx_strand_id
1 'polypeptide(L)'
;MSVNNYSFSGYYPDKIIGWLWLAMTVFVIIKLWKKKIIKVYFTLIISGIILSILPMMIPFFGLVHYFSTIGSYQRIQLDDTYRIDRNRPGALYKPQITIYRHEGIFEKQISRTSYDKVAENVLELTYESPIIGSDQPIQSAKIVNVTKDSIGIEYQIMNKKKIYYHKTKENWFED
;
A
#
# COMPACT_ATOMS: atom_id res chain seq x y z
N MET A 1 -5.00 -0.16 8.71
CA MET A 1 -6.25 0.63 8.87
C MET A 1 -5.84 2.09 8.88
N SER A 2 -6.30 2.95 7.95
CA SER A 2 -5.91 4.36 7.92
C SER A 2 -7.07 5.23 8.38
N VAL A 3 -6.95 5.85 9.55
CA VAL A 3 -7.88 6.90 10.00
C VAL A 3 -7.21 8.23 9.66
N ASN A 4 -7.84 9.05 8.83
CA ASN A 4 -7.32 10.36 8.43
C ASN A 4 -5.87 10.33 7.85
N ASN A 5 -5.54 9.32 7.05
CA ASN A 5 -4.21 9.10 6.45
C ASN A 5 -3.07 8.79 7.44
N TYR A 6 -3.38 8.52 8.70
CA TYR A 6 -2.42 8.01 9.68
C TYR A 6 -2.44 6.48 9.67
N SER A 7 -1.26 5.88 9.63
CA SER A 7 -1.01 4.46 9.81
C SER A 7 -0.02 4.26 10.94
N PHE A 8 -0.04 3.09 11.58
CA PHE A 8 1.08 2.70 12.44
C PHE A 8 2.36 2.70 11.63
N SER A 9 3.43 3.22 12.24
CA SER A 9 4.75 3.19 11.64
C SER A 9 5.19 1.76 11.43
N GLY A 10 5.55 1.43 10.19
CA GLY A 10 6.04 0.11 9.82
C GLY A 10 5.11 -0.69 8.91
N TYR A 11 5.68 -1.74 8.32
CA TYR A 11 5.03 -2.52 7.26
C TYR A 11 4.08 -3.60 7.80
N TYR A 12 4.50 -4.24 8.89
CA TYR A 12 3.85 -5.43 9.44
C TYR A 12 2.76 -5.20 10.50
N PRO A 13 2.62 -4.04 11.19
CA PRO A 13 1.63 -3.90 12.26
C PRO A 13 0.22 -4.30 11.85
N ASP A 14 -0.27 -3.75 10.74
CA ASP A 14 -1.60 -4.07 10.20
C ASP A 14 -1.75 -5.57 9.86
N LYS A 15 -0.69 -6.20 9.34
CA LYS A 15 -0.69 -7.62 8.96
C LYS A 15 -0.69 -8.52 10.20
N ILE A 16 0.10 -8.17 11.21
CA ILE A 16 0.17 -8.88 12.49
C ILE A 16 -1.19 -8.84 13.17
N ILE A 17 -1.85 -7.68 13.20
CA ILE A 17 -3.20 -7.53 13.76
C ILE A 17 -4.19 -8.42 13.01
N GLY A 18 -4.14 -8.44 11.68
CA GLY A 18 -4.95 -9.33 10.86
C GLY A 18 -4.73 -10.80 11.20
N TRP A 19 -3.49 -11.28 11.16
CA TRP A 19 -3.17 -12.68 11.46
C TRP A 19 -3.51 -13.08 12.90
N LEU A 20 -3.31 -12.18 13.86
CA LEU A 20 -3.69 -12.40 15.26
C LEU A 20 -5.20 -12.56 15.41
N TRP A 21 -6.00 -11.71 14.74
CA TRP A 21 -7.45 -11.84 14.72
C TRP A 21 -7.90 -13.17 14.11
N LEU A 22 -7.26 -13.60 13.02
CA LEU A 22 -7.56 -14.88 12.37
C LEU A 22 -7.24 -16.05 13.29
N ALA A 23 -6.06 -16.05 13.94
CA ALA A 23 -5.66 -17.08 14.90
C ALA A 23 -6.63 -17.16 16.09
N MET A 24 -7.05 -16.02 16.64
CA MET A 24 -8.04 -15.97 17.72
C MET A 24 -9.40 -16.51 17.27
N THR A 25 -9.83 -16.19 16.06
CA THR A 25 -11.09 -16.68 15.49
C THR A 25 -11.07 -18.21 15.37
N VAL A 26 -10.00 -18.77 14.81
CA VAL A 26 -9.81 -20.22 14.71
C VAL A 26 -9.77 -20.88 16.09
N PHE A 27 -9.04 -20.29 17.04
CA PHE A 27 -8.95 -20.79 18.41
C PHE A 27 -10.33 -20.86 19.10
N VAL A 28 -11.14 -19.80 18.98
CA VAL A 28 -12.51 -19.75 19.53
C VAL A 28 -13.39 -20.83 18.91
N ILE A 29 -13.30 -21.03 17.59
CA ILE A 29 -14.07 -22.04 16.87
C ILE A 29 -13.73 -23.45 17.38
N ILE A 30 -12.44 -23.79 17.50
CA ILE A 30 -11.99 -25.10 17.99
C ILE A 30 -12.43 -25.31 19.44
N LYS A 31 -12.20 -24.33 20.32
CA LYS A 31 -12.52 -24.42 21.75
C LYS A 31 -14.02 -24.57 22.01
N LEU A 32 -14.87 -23.92 21.21
CA LEU A 32 -16.31 -23.87 21.43
C LEU A 32 -17.12 -24.70 20.40
N TRP A 33 -16.48 -25.63 19.70
CA TRP A 33 -17.08 -26.42 18.60
C TRP A 33 -18.37 -27.17 18.97
N LYS A 34 -18.54 -27.53 20.25
CA LYS A 34 -19.74 -28.21 20.75
C LYS A 34 -20.99 -27.32 20.71
N LYS A 35 -20.85 -25.99 20.69
CA LYS A 35 -21.98 -25.06 20.66
C LYS A 35 -22.56 -24.93 19.25
N LYS A 36 -23.88 -25.07 19.12
CA LYS A 36 -24.59 -24.93 17.81
C LYS A 36 -24.33 -23.57 17.16
N ILE A 37 -24.29 -22.49 17.94
CA ILE A 37 -24.03 -21.11 17.46
C ILE A 37 -22.67 -21.01 16.75
N ILE A 38 -21.64 -21.68 17.28
CA ILE A 38 -20.29 -21.62 16.71
C ILE A 38 -20.23 -22.35 15.38
N LYS A 39 -20.99 -23.43 15.21
CA LYS A 39 -21.10 -24.13 13.92
C LYS A 39 -21.75 -23.24 12.87
N VAL A 40 -22.83 -22.54 13.22
CA VAL A 40 -23.47 -21.56 12.32
C VAL A 40 -22.51 -20.44 11.94
N TYR A 41 -21.80 -19.89 12.92
CA TYR A 41 -20.78 -18.86 12.69
C TYR A 41 -19.67 -19.33 11.75
N PHE A 42 -19.15 -20.55 11.96
CA PHE A 42 -18.13 -21.13 11.07
C PHE A 42 -18.67 -21.32 9.65
N THR A 43 -19.87 -21.88 9.49
CA THR A 43 -20.51 -22.02 8.17
C THR A 43 -20.69 -20.66 7.49
N LEU A 44 -21.03 -19.61 8.24
CA LEU A 44 -21.18 -18.26 7.72
C LEU A 44 -19.84 -17.68 7.24
N ILE A 45 -18.75 -17.89 7.98
CA ILE A 45 -17.40 -17.49 7.54
C ILE A 45 -17.04 -18.20 6.23
N ILE A 46 -17.20 -19.52 6.18
CA ILE A 46 -16.85 -20.31 4.98
C ILE A 46 -17.73 -19.88 3.79
N SER A 47 -19.02 -19.71 4.01
CA SER A 47 -19.95 -19.23 2.98
C SER A 47 -19.55 -17.83 2.50
N GLY A 48 -19.17 -16.92 3.39
CA GLY A 48 -18.69 -15.58 3.03
C GLY A 48 -17.43 -15.62 2.17
N ILE A 49 -16.48 -16.50 2.47
CA ILE A 49 -15.27 -16.71 1.65
C ILE A 49 -15.66 -17.26 0.27
N ILE A 50 -16.51 -18.27 0.19
CA ILE A 50 -16.96 -18.84 -1.10
C ILE A 50 -17.72 -17.79 -1.92
N LEU A 51 -18.63 -17.04 -1.28
CA LEU A 51 -19.41 -15.99 -1.92
C LEU A 51 -18.52 -14.83 -2.40
N SER A 52 -17.39 -14.57 -1.73
CA SER A 52 -16.40 -13.56 -2.15
C SER A 52 -15.69 -13.88 -3.47
N ILE A 53 -15.71 -15.14 -3.91
CA ILE A 53 -15.12 -15.59 -5.18
C ILE A 53 -16.04 -15.23 -6.35
N LEU A 54 -17.36 -15.29 -6.17
CA LEU A 54 -18.35 -15.11 -7.23
C LEU A 54 -18.29 -13.75 -7.95
N PRO A 55 -18.16 -12.60 -7.28
CA PRO A 55 -18.01 -11.31 -7.96
C PRO A 55 -16.59 -11.13 -8.50
N MET A 56 -16.30 -11.81 -9.62
CA MET A 56 -15.02 -11.76 -10.36
C MET A 56 -13.78 -11.96 -9.48
N MET A 57 -13.92 -12.66 -8.34
CA MET A 57 -12.90 -12.80 -7.29
C MET A 57 -12.38 -11.48 -6.69
N ILE A 58 -12.95 -10.32 -7.01
CA ILE A 58 -12.43 -9.01 -6.55
C ILE A 58 -12.41 -8.92 -5.02
N PRO A 59 -13.51 -9.25 -4.30
CA PRO A 59 -13.51 -9.24 -2.84
C PRO A 59 -12.57 -10.29 -2.26
N PHE A 60 -12.47 -11.47 -2.88
CA PHE A 60 -11.52 -12.50 -2.49
C PHE A 60 -10.07 -11.99 -2.57
N PHE A 61 -9.69 -11.35 -3.68
CA PHE A 61 -8.36 -10.76 -3.81
C PHE A 61 -8.14 -9.61 -2.84
N GLY A 62 -9.18 -8.85 -2.48
CA GLY A 62 -9.12 -7.86 -1.40
C GLY A 62 -8.71 -8.48 -0.06
N LEU A 63 -9.31 -9.62 0.31
CA LEU A 63 -8.94 -10.38 1.50
C LEU A 63 -7.48 -10.86 1.43
N VAL A 64 -7.10 -11.50 0.32
CA VAL A 64 -5.71 -11.98 0.14
C VAL A 64 -4.71 -10.83 0.24
N HIS A 65 -5.00 -9.69 -0.39
CA HIS A 65 -4.17 -8.50 -0.35
C HIS A 65 -4.07 -7.89 1.06
N TYR A 66 -5.12 -8.03 1.87
CA TYR A 66 -5.11 -7.59 3.26
C TYR A 66 -4.21 -8.44 4.15
N PHE A 67 -4.24 -9.77 4.00
CA PHE A 67 -3.42 -10.68 4.83
C PHE A 67 -1.99 -10.89 4.31
N SER A 68 -1.76 -10.64 3.03
CA SER A 68 -0.47 -10.84 2.37
C SER A 68 0.32 -9.55 2.19
N THR A 69 1.58 -9.70 1.80
CA THR A 69 2.50 -8.64 1.39
C THR A 69 2.41 -8.34 -0.11
N ILE A 70 1.52 -9.05 -0.82
CA ILE A 70 1.23 -8.86 -2.25
C ILE A 70 0.96 -7.38 -2.54
N GLY A 71 1.57 -6.88 -3.61
CA GLY A 71 1.47 -5.49 -4.02
C GLY A 71 2.45 -4.56 -3.32
N SER A 72 3.22 -5.00 -2.32
CA SER A 72 4.35 -4.21 -1.82
C SER A 72 5.60 -4.52 -2.63
N TYR A 73 6.05 -3.58 -3.44
CA TYR A 73 7.20 -3.80 -4.32
C TYR A 73 8.49 -3.33 -3.68
N GLN A 74 8.51 -2.12 -3.12
CA GLN A 74 9.74 -1.53 -2.61
C GLN A 74 9.45 -0.47 -1.56
N ARG A 75 10.36 -0.35 -0.59
CA ARG A 75 10.38 0.68 0.43
C ARG A 75 11.76 1.30 0.48
N ILE A 76 11.81 2.63 0.47
CA ILE A 76 13.07 3.39 0.52
C ILE A 76 12.90 4.47 1.59
N GLN A 77 13.77 4.42 2.60
CA GLN A 77 13.93 5.51 3.54
C GLN A 77 14.66 6.66 2.82
N LEU A 78 14.04 7.83 2.77
CA LEU A 78 14.66 9.00 2.14
C LEU A 78 15.54 9.76 3.14
N ASP A 79 15.06 9.87 4.37
CA ASP A 79 15.71 10.53 5.50
C ASP A 79 15.04 10.08 6.82
N ASP A 80 15.44 10.60 7.97
CA ASP A 80 14.82 10.26 9.27
C ASP A 80 13.33 10.64 9.36
N THR A 81 12.91 11.64 8.59
CA THR A 81 11.52 12.16 8.62
C THR A 81 10.62 11.58 7.52
N TYR A 82 11.17 11.13 6.40
CA TYR A 82 10.38 10.80 5.20
C TYR A 82 10.75 9.45 4.61
N ARG A 83 9.73 8.75 4.12
CA ARG A 83 9.87 7.46 3.44
C ARG A 83 8.99 7.40 2.21
N ILE A 84 9.41 6.62 1.23
CA ILE A 84 8.58 6.25 0.08
C ILE A 84 8.36 4.75 0.01
N ASP A 85 7.14 4.39 -0.35
CA ASP A 85 6.77 3.01 -0.65
C ASP A 85 6.23 2.96 -2.09
N ARG A 86 6.81 2.09 -2.91
CA ARG A 86 6.23 1.64 -4.17
C ARG A 86 5.29 0.47 -3.84
N ASN A 87 4.00 0.73 -3.85
CA ASN A 87 2.99 -0.26 -3.50
C ASN A 87 1.79 -0.24 -4.46
N ARG A 88 1.04 -1.33 -4.45
CA ARG A 88 -0.26 -1.49 -5.07
C ARG A 88 -1.23 -1.72 -3.92
N PRO A 89 -2.09 -0.76 -3.57
CA PRO A 89 -2.89 -0.86 -2.34
C PRO A 89 -4.11 -1.77 -2.46
N GLY A 90 -4.44 -2.26 -3.65
CA GLY A 90 -5.51 -3.23 -3.85
C GLY A 90 -5.42 -3.93 -5.19
N ALA A 91 -6.20 -5.00 -5.36
CA ALA A 91 -6.12 -5.89 -6.52
C ALA A 91 -6.29 -5.19 -7.87
N LEU A 92 -7.11 -4.12 -7.92
CA LEU A 92 -7.43 -3.36 -9.13
C LEU A 92 -6.57 -2.10 -9.32
N TYR A 93 -5.69 -1.78 -8.38
CA TYR A 93 -4.88 -0.58 -8.46
C TYR A 93 -3.65 -0.81 -9.34
N LYS A 94 -3.21 0.23 -10.05
CA LYS A 94 -1.85 0.24 -10.63
C LYS A 94 -0.79 0.48 -9.53
N PRO A 95 0.48 0.09 -9.74
CA PRO A 95 1.56 0.45 -8.84
C PRO A 95 1.65 1.97 -8.64
N GLN A 96 1.82 2.38 -7.40
CA GLN A 96 1.83 3.78 -6.97
C GLN A 96 3.03 4.01 -6.06
N ILE A 97 3.54 5.24 -6.08
CA ILE A 97 4.48 5.75 -5.10
C ILE A 97 3.68 6.52 -4.05
N THR A 98 3.80 6.08 -2.81
CA THR A 98 3.21 6.74 -1.66
C THR A 98 4.31 7.30 -0.78
N ILE A 99 4.21 8.58 -0.45
CA ILE A 99 5.15 9.26 0.44
C ILE A 99 4.54 9.35 1.83
N TYR A 100 5.31 8.93 2.82
CA TYR A 100 4.97 8.97 4.23
C TYR A 100 5.88 9.95 4.97
N ARG A 101 5.29 10.75 5.86
CA ARG A 101 5.98 11.55 6.87
C ARG A 101 5.90 10.81 8.21
N HIS A 102 7.03 10.64 8.87
CA HIS A 102 7.11 10.03 10.18
C HIS A 102 6.71 11.05 11.25
N GLU A 103 5.74 10.70 12.09
CA GLU A 103 5.23 11.50 13.21
C GLU A 103 5.25 10.63 14.48
N GLY A 104 6.47 10.32 14.95
CA GLY A 104 6.68 9.43 16.10
C GLY A 104 6.29 7.98 15.80
N ILE A 105 5.38 7.39 16.56
CA ILE A 105 4.96 5.99 16.30
C ILE A 105 3.99 5.84 15.10
N PHE A 106 3.58 6.96 14.50
CA PHE A 106 2.65 7.00 13.37
C PHE A 106 3.34 7.50 12.11
N GLU A 107 2.81 7.08 10.97
CA GLU A 107 3.20 7.57 9.65
C GLU A 107 1.98 8.19 8.97
N LYS A 108 2.14 9.42 8.51
CA LYS A 108 1.11 10.14 7.77
C LYS A 108 1.40 10.06 6.29
N GLN A 109 0.43 9.58 5.51
CA GLN A 109 0.50 9.64 4.05
C GLN A 109 0.30 11.08 3.59
N ILE A 110 1.29 11.64 2.91
CA ILE A 110 1.30 13.05 2.47
C ILE A 110 1.15 13.22 0.96
N SER A 111 1.53 12.21 0.17
CA SER A 111 1.34 12.21 -1.28
C SER A 111 1.18 10.80 -1.81
N ARG A 112 0.46 10.69 -2.92
CA ARG A 112 0.23 9.44 -3.65
C ARG A 112 0.21 9.73 -5.14
N THR A 113 1.09 9.09 -5.88
CA THR A 113 1.26 9.31 -7.33
C THR A 113 1.39 7.97 -8.05
N SER A 114 0.93 7.88 -9.29
CA SER A 114 1.13 6.67 -10.10
C SER A 114 2.63 6.44 -10.36
N TYR A 115 3.10 5.20 -10.22
CA TYR A 115 4.49 4.87 -10.55
C TYR A 115 4.79 5.15 -12.02
N ASP A 116 3.87 4.80 -12.91
CA ASP A 116 3.97 5.03 -14.35
C ASP A 116 4.31 6.49 -14.67
N LYS A 117 3.65 7.45 -13.99
CA LYS A 117 3.89 8.90 -14.20
C LYS A 117 5.30 9.34 -13.78
N VAL A 118 5.83 8.74 -12.72
CA VAL A 118 7.19 9.04 -12.24
C VAL A 118 8.21 8.40 -13.19
N ALA A 119 7.99 7.14 -13.57
CA ALA A 119 8.86 6.42 -14.49
C ALA A 119 8.91 7.10 -15.87
N GLU A 120 7.76 7.51 -16.44
CA GLU A 120 7.67 8.27 -17.69
C GLU A 120 8.50 9.55 -17.62
N ASN A 121 8.40 10.30 -16.52
CA ASN A 121 9.13 11.55 -16.37
C ASN A 121 10.64 11.34 -16.26
N VAL A 122 11.07 10.37 -15.45
CA VAL A 122 12.50 10.05 -15.18
C VAL A 122 13.18 9.44 -16.40
N LEU A 123 12.49 8.54 -17.11
CA LEU A 123 13.04 7.83 -18.25
C LEU A 123 12.86 8.57 -19.58
N GLU A 124 12.02 9.62 -19.58
CA GLU A 124 11.60 10.39 -20.76
C GLU A 124 10.96 9.49 -21.81
N LEU A 125 10.14 8.55 -21.36
CA LEU A 125 9.46 7.60 -22.23
C LEU A 125 8.32 8.31 -22.96
N THR A 126 8.30 8.20 -24.28
CA THR A 126 7.13 8.52 -25.11
C THR A 126 6.01 7.50 -24.84
N TYR A 127 4.76 7.92 -24.99
CA TYR A 127 3.52 7.16 -24.69
C TYR A 127 3.44 5.74 -25.30
N GLU A 128 4.32 5.39 -26.24
CA GLU A 128 4.35 4.12 -26.96
C GLU A 128 5.16 3.00 -26.29
N SER A 129 5.81 3.23 -25.13
CA SER A 129 6.53 2.17 -24.37
C SER A 129 6.04 1.95 -22.92
N PRO A 130 4.73 1.77 -22.67
CA PRO A 130 4.17 1.66 -21.32
C PRO A 130 4.62 0.40 -20.55
N ILE A 131 5.14 -0.62 -21.25
CA ILE A 131 5.47 -1.93 -20.65
C ILE A 131 6.81 -1.88 -19.91
N ILE A 132 7.75 -1.01 -20.31
CA ILE A 132 9.14 -1.04 -19.82
C ILE A 132 9.27 -0.36 -18.46
N GLY A 133 8.45 0.65 -18.15
CA GLY A 133 8.58 1.45 -16.92
C GLY A 133 7.97 0.81 -15.67
N SER A 134 6.90 0.02 -15.81
CA SER A 134 6.03 -0.36 -14.68
C SER A 134 6.62 -1.38 -13.71
N ASP A 135 7.65 -2.14 -14.11
CA ASP A 135 8.26 -3.20 -13.29
C ASP A 135 9.66 -2.83 -12.73
N GLN A 136 10.32 -1.83 -13.31
CA GLN A 136 11.69 -1.48 -12.94
C GLN A 136 11.78 -1.07 -11.46
N PRO A 137 12.75 -1.58 -10.69
CA PRO A 137 12.98 -1.14 -9.32
C PRO A 137 13.56 0.27 -9.30
N ILE A 138 13.26 1.01 -8.22
CA ILE A 138 13.90 2.31 -7.96
C ILE A 138 15.28 1.99 -7.37
N GLN A 139 16.36 2.41 -8.03
CA GLN A 139 17.72 2.09 -7.57
C GLN A 139 18.13 2.97 -6.38
N SER A 140 17.74 4.24 -6.42
CA SER A 140 17.99 5.22 -5.37
C SER A 140 16.89 6.28 -5.39
N ALA A 141 16.56 6.83 -4.23
CA ALA A 141 15.73 8.01 -4.11
C ALA A 141 16.28 8.90 -3.00
N LYS A 142 16.38 10.22 -3.26
CA LYS A 142 16.87 11.21 -2.29
C LYS A 142 15.99 12.44 -2.29
N ILE A 143 15.79 13.04 -1.13
CA ILE A 143 15.09 14.32 -1.02
C ILE A 143 16.03 15.42 -1.50
N VAL A 144 15.51 16.28 -2.37
CA VAL A 144 16.21 17.48 -2.85
C VAL A 144 15.57 18.74 -2.29
N ASN A 145 14.23 18.77 -2.20
CA ASN A 145 13.52 19.94 -1.70
C ASN A 145 12.21 19.52 -1.01
N VAL A 146 11.87 20.20 0.08
CA VAL A 146 10.61 20.05 0.80
C VAL A 146 9.99 21.43 0.95
N THR A 147 8.83 21.62 0.35
CA THR A 147 8.00 22.82 0.49
C THR A 147 6.66 22.45 1.10
N LYS A 148 5.88 23.46 1.53
CA LYS A 148 4.53 23.22 2.08
C LYS A 148 3.63 22.48 1.08
N ASP A 149 3.74 22.82 -0.20
CA ASP A 149 2.83 22.32 -1.24
C ASP A 149 3.41 21.18 -2.07
N SER A 150 4.73 20.92 -2.00
CA SER A 150 5.38 19.88 -2.79
C SER A 150 6.67 19.33 -2.20
N ILE A 151 6.99 18.08 -2.54
CA ILE A 151 8.26 17.44 -2.20
C ILE A 151 8.96 17.01 -3.48
N GLY A 152 10.17 17.54 -3.68
CA GLY A 152 11.07 17.17 -4.76
C GLY A 152 11.94 15.98 -4.36
N ILE A 153 11.76 14.86 -5.04
CA ILE A 153 12.55 13.65 -4.84
C ILE A 153 13.36 13.39 -6.12
N GLU A 154 14.67 13.25 -5.99
CA GLU A 154 15.53 12.74 -7.06
C GLU A 154 15.40 11.22 -7.09
N TYR A 155 14.88 10.70 -8.20
CA TYR A 155 14.78 9.27 -8.46
C TYR A 155 15.92 8.83 -9.38
N GLN A 156 16.46 7.66 -9.10
CA GLN A 156 17.33 6.92 -10.01
C GLN A 156 16.62 5.64 -10.47
N ILE A 157 16.28 5.58 -11.75
CA ILE A 157 15.63 4.42 -12.40
C ILE A 157 16.42 4.11 -13.67
N MET A 158 16.83 2.86 -13.87
CA MET A 158 17.68 2.44 -14.99
C MET A 158 18.92 3.34 -15.19
N ASN A 159 19.62 3.69 -14.10
CA ASN A 159 20.78 4.60 -14.08
C ASN A 159 20.51 6.03 -14.57
N LYS A 160 19.28 6.40 -14.94
CA LYS A 160 18.88 7.78 -15.20
C LYS A 160 18.43 8.44 -13.90
N LYS A 161 18.90 9.66 -13.66
CA LYS A 161 18.54 10.46 -12.49
C LYS A 161 17.68 11.65 -12.90
N LYS A 162 16.57 11.88 -12.20
CA LYS A 162 15.74 13.06 -12.41
C LYS A 162 14.94 13.40 -11.15
N ILE A 163 14.69 14.69 -10.97
CA ILE A 163 13.87 15.20 -9.88
C ILE A 163 12.41 15.17 -10.31
N TYR A 164 11.57 14.54 -9.51
CA TYR A 164 10.12 14.58 -9.66
C TYR A 164 9.50 15.27 -8.44
N TYR A 165 8.62 16.23 -8.69
CA TYR A 165 7.91 16.98 -7.66
C TYR A 165 6.55 16.36 -7.39
N HIS A 166 6.37 15.83 -6.18
CA HIS A 166 5.11 15.32 -5.70
C HIS A 166 4.32 16.43 -5.03
N LYS A 167 3.07 16.63 -5.43
CA LYS A 167 2.17 17.55 -4.73
C LYS A 167 1.80 16.97 -3.36
N THR A 168 1.96 17.77 -2.33
CA THR A 168 1.53 17.45 -0.98
C THR A 168 0.05 17.79 -0.84
N LYS A 169 -0.77 16.81 -0.45
CA LYS A 169 -2.19 17.04 -0.15
C LYS A 169 -2.34 17.05 1.37
N GLU A 170 -2.03 18.19 2.00
CA GLU A 170 -2.28 18.37 3.44
C GLU A 170 -3.76 18.67 3.73
N ASN A 171 -4.53 19.21 2.76
CA ASN A 171 -5.97 19.43 2.85
C ASN A 171 -6.72 18.65 1.76
N TRP A 172 -7.54 17.68 2.16
CA TRP A 172 -8.39 16.89 1.25
C TRP A 172 -9.87 17.33 1.27
N PHE A 173 -10.19 18.44 1.95
CA PHE A 173 -11.55 18.97 2.09
C PHE A 173 -11.89 20.05 1.06
N GLU A 174 -10.99 20.33 0.11
CA GLU A 174 -11.24 21.20 -1.03
C GLU A 174 -11.06 20.37 -2.30
N ASP A 175 -12.11 19.64 -2.66
CA ASP A 175 -12.53 19.24 -4.03
C ASP A 175 -13.84 18.44 -3.93
#